data_AF-A0A0F9G2F1-F1
#
_entry.id   AF-A0A0F9G2F1-F1
#
_cell.length_a   1.000
_cell.length_b   1.000
_cell.length_c   1.000
_cell.angle_alpha   90.00
_cell.angle_beta   90.00
_cell.angle_gamma   90.00
#
_symmetry.space_group_name_H-M   'P 1'
#
loop_
_entity.id
_entity.type
_entity.pdbx_description
1 polymer ?
#
loop_
_entity_poly.entity_id
_entity_poly.type
_entity_poly.pdbx_seq_one_letter_code
_entity_poly.pdbx_strand_id
1 'polypeptide(L)'
;MKSKWIVALIMVAIGGGAAGADDTYWQHDPLTPGDWHDDANWTDGAPSGGVRTYIDNDGTALISTAGSTARAGNTYIGYNASGAVVHDEGAASLGHTFFGQKVATASGSYELSGGELVAVGLYLGGRGTGQFIHSGGTGDIVFVYLGWNEGQIQPLTASYGSYALSGSAQLTADDLSVGLFGEGLFTQTGNTSVTAVGLRVGPHGVGRYELSGGTILADTLNVGANGTFVQTSGDVTASDRLDVHGEYSLSGAANVSTDIETLTGLFRQEGGLHSVDDLWLRNGSRYEMTGGTLAIGTSGVGQSELDFDGQAATVTLADRAFLDLS
;
A
#
# COMPACT_ATOMS: atom_id res chain seq x y z
N MET A 1 -18.50 7.03 -24.63
CA MET A 1 -17.30 7.68 -25.19
C MET A 1 -16.11 6.99 -24.59
N LYS A 2 -15.31 6.26 -25.39
CA LYS A 2 -14.17 5.47 -24.88
C LYS A 2 -13.03 6.43 -24.53
N SER A 3 -12.71 6.60 -23.25
CA SER A 3 -11.52 7.35 -22.85
C SER A 3 -10.30 6.54 -23.29
N LYS A 4 -9.42 7.20 -24.04
CA LYS A 4 -8.11 6.65 -24.37
C LYS A 4 -7.19 7.03 -23.22
N TRP A 5 -6.82 6.05 -22.41
CA TRP A 5 -5.74 6.19 -21.44
C TRP A 5 -4.43 6.34 -22.22
N ILE A 6 -3.81 7.51 -22.09
CA ILE A 6 -2.43 7.70 -22.55
C ILE A 6 -1.56 7.11 -21.44
N VAL A 7 -1.14 5.86 -21.61
CA VAL A 7 -0.02 5.30 -20.85
C VAL A 7 1.22 6.01 -21.37
N ALA A 8 1.78 6.92 -20.58
CA ALA A 8 3.09 7.49 -20.85
C ALA A 8 4.12 6.39 -20.58
N LEU A 9 4.50 5.66 -21.63
CA LEU A 9 5.62 4.73 -21.58
C LEU A 9 6.91 5.55 -21.45
N ILE A 10 7.34 5.85 -20.22
CA ILE A 10 8.69 6.36 -19.99
C ILE A 10 9.64 5.20 -20.27
N MET A 11 10.33 5.28 -21.41
CA MET A 11 11.43 4.36 -21.71
C MET A 11 12.50 4.53 -20.65
N VAL A 12 12.58 3.57 -19.73
CA VAL A 12 13.75 3.38 -18.88
C VAL A 12 14.90 2.99 -19.79
N ALA A 13 15.75 3.96 -20.12
CA ALA A 13 17.06 3.67 -20.66
C ALA A 13 17.87 3.00 -19.54
N ILE A 14 17.89 1.67 -19.52
CA ILE A 14 18.85 0.91 -18.74
C ILE A 14 20.20 1.15 -19.43
N GLY A 15 20.91 2.19 -18.99
CA GLY A 15 22.26 2.50 -19.41
C GLY A 15 23.13 1.26 -19.22
N GLY A 16 23.90 0.92 -20.26
CA GLY A 16 24.70 -0.30 -20.36
C GLY A 16 25.58 -0.53 -19.13
N GLY A 17 25.71 -1.80 -18.77
CA GLY A 17 26.45 -2.26 -17.60
C GLY A 17 27.83 -1.62 -17.49
N ALA A 18 28.00 -0.82 -16.43
CA ALA A 18 29.31 -0.50 -15.90
C ALA A 18 29.84 -1.74 -15.16
N ALA A 19 31.14 -2.00 -15.33
CA ALA A 19 31.89 -3.00 -14.58
C ALA A 19 31.57 -2.88 -13.08
N GLY A 20 31.36 -4.02 -12.40
CA GLY A 20 30.77 -4.13 -11.07
C GLY A 20 31.13 -2.98 -10.14
N ALA A 21 30.19 -2.05 -9.98
CA ALA A 21 30.33 -0.99 -9.00
C ALA A 21 30.19 -1.62 -7.61
N ASP A 22 31.16 -1.31 -6.75
CA ASP A 22 31.15 -1.77 -5.37
C ASP A 22 29.92 -1.17 -4.65
N ASP A 23 29.44 -1.86 -3.61
CA ASP A 23 28.35 -1.35 -2.80
C ASP A 23 28.79 -0.02 -2.14
N THR A 24 27.91 0.99 -2.12
CA THR A 24 28.21 2.30 -1.52
C THR A 24 27.42 2.52 -0.24
N TYR A 25 28.07 3.13 0.76
CA TYR A 25 27.53 3.30 2.10
C TYR A 25 27.48 4.79 2.45
N TRP A 26 26.38 5.21 3.06
CA TRP A 26 26.22 6.55 3.60
C TRP A 26 27.22 6.77 4.74
N GLN A 27 28.01 7.83 4.64
CA GLN A 27 29.06 8.16 5.62
C GLN A 27 28.95 9.60 6.15
N HIS A 28 27.94 10.37 5.73
CA HIS A 28 27.69 11.69 6.28
C HIS A 28 27.39 11.62 7.79
N ASP A 29 27.67 12.73 8.50
CA ASP A 29 27.42 12.86 9.93
C ASP A 29 25.96 12.51 10.26
N PRO A 30 25.71 11.49 11.11
CA PRO A 30 24.34 11.07 11.46
C PRO A 30 23.50 12.15 12.13
N LEU A 31 24.13 13.19 12.70
CA LEU A 31 23.43 14.27 13.40
C LEU A 31 22.83 15.32 12.46
N THR A 32 23.17 15.28 11.17
CA THR A 32 22.72 16.27 10.19
C THR A 32 22.32 15.61 8.86
N PRO A 33 21.25 16.06 8.18
CA PRO A 33 20.94 15.61 6.83
C PRO A 33 22.05 16.00 5.84
N GLY A 34 22.38 15.10 4.91
CA GLY A 34 23.32 15.35 3.81
C GLY A 34 22.66 15.18 2.45
N ASP A 35 23.13 15.88 1.42
CA ASP A 35 22.62 15.74 0.05
C ASP A 35 22.96 14.36 -0.53
N TRP A 36 21.97 13.66 -1.05
CA TRP A 36 22.14 12.38 -1.77
C TRP A 36 23.14 12.49 -2.92
N HIS A 37 23.20 13.64 -3.60
CA HIS A 37 24.01 13.86 -4.79
C HIS A 37 25.46 14.28 -4.51
N ASP A 38 25.82 14.52 -3.26
CA ASP A 38 27.20 14.83 -2.90
C ASP A 38 28.00 13.53 -2.75
N ASP A 39 28.97 13.32 -3.64
CA ASP A 39 29.87 12.16 -3.63
C ASP A 39 30.58 11.98 -2.28
N ALA A 40 30.86 13.07 -1.55
CA ALA A 40 31.52 13.00 -0.26
C ALA A 40 30.68 12.32 0.83
N ASN A 41 29.34 12.29 0.66
CA ASN A 41 28.43 11.66 1.61
C ASN A 41 28.40 10.13 1.49
N TRP A 42 29.11 9.57 0.51
CA TRP A 42 29.12 8.15 0.18
C TRP A 42 30.55 7.61 0.14
N THR A 43 30.74 6.37 0.60
CA THR A 43 32.07 5.74 0.63
C THR A 43 32.68 5.52 -0.76
N ASP A 44 31.86 5.38 -1.80
CA ASP A 44 32.28 5.18 -3.19
C ASP A 44 31.56 6.13 -4.16
N GLY A 45 31.37 7.38 -3.73
CA GLY A 45 30.63 8.38 -4.49
C GLY A 45 29.11 8.13 -4.53
N ALA A 46 28.37 9.11 -5.05
CA ALA A 46 26.92 9.07 -5.09
C ALA A 46 26.44 7.89 -5.94
N PRO A 47 25.44 7.14 -5.47
CA PRO A 47 25.01 5.91 -6.12
C PRO A 47 24.44 6.19 -7.52
N SER A 48 24.59 5.20 -8.39
CA SER A 48 24.02 5.18 -9.74
C SER A 48 23.11 3.97 -9.92
N GLY A 49 22.33 3.95 -11.01
CA GLY A 49 21.37 2.88 -11.31
C GLY A 49 22.07 1.54 -11.51
N GLY A 50 22.10 0.69 -10.48
CA GLY A 50 22.77 -0.61 -10.47
C GLY A 50 23.60 -0.90 -9.22
N VAL A 51 23.94 0.14 -8.44
CA VAL A 51 24.74 0.02 -7.21
C VAL A 51 23.86 -0.34 -6.03
N ARG A 52 24.29 -1.27 -5.16
CA ARG A 52 23.63 -1.42 -3.86
C ARG A 52 24.04 -0.28 -2.95
N THR A 53 23.03 0.36 -2.38
CA THR A 53 23.18 1.58 -1.60
C THR A 53 22.72 1.32 -0.18
N TYR A 54 23.52 1.71 0.82
CA TYR A 54 23.24 1.47 2.23
C TYR A 54 23.21 2.78 3.01
N ILE A 55 22.06 3.11 3.61
CA ILE A 55 21.93 4.19 4.61
C ILE A 55 21.69 3.49 5.94
N ASP A 56 22.78 3.22 6.67
CA ASP A 56 22.81 2.29 7.81
C ASP A 56 23.69 2.78 8.96
N ASN A 57 23.77 4.10 9.15
CA ASN A 57 24.62 4.75 10.17
C ASN A 57 23.84 5.74 11.06
N ASP A 58 22.51 5.58 11.16
CA ASP A 58 21.56 6.51 11.80
C ASP A 58 21.41 7.87 11.10
N GLY A 59 22.08 8.08 9.96
CA GLY A 59 22.02 9.32 9.18
C GLY A 59 20.82 9.44 8.25
N THR A 60 20.67 10.65 7.69
CA THR A 60 19.59 11.02 6.77
C THR A 60 20.15 11.51 5.44
N ALA A 61 19.75 10.87 4.34
CA ALA A 61 20.03 11.36 2.99
C ALA A 61 18.88 12.24 2.47
N LEU A 62 19.21 13.35 1.83
CA LEU A 62 18.26 14.35 1.34
C LEU A 62 18.21 14.35 -0.19
N ILE A 63 17.00 14.26 -0.75
CA ILE A 63 16.70 14.45 -2.17
C ILE A 63 15.82 15.70 -2.26
N SER A 64 16.45 16.83 -2.55
CA SER A 64 15.78 18.14 -2.47
C SER A 64 16.09 19.13 -3.58
N THR A 65 16.66 18.63 -4.69
CA THR A 65 17.02 19.48 -5.83
C THR A 65 16.08 19.23 -6.99
N ALA A 66 15.24 20.21 -7.32
CA ALA A 66 14.40 20.14 -8.51
C ALA A 66 15.23 19.87 -9.78
N GLY A 67 14.75 18.92 -10.60
CA GLY A 67 15.39 18.53 -11.85
C GLY A 67 16.60 17.59 -11.71
N SER A 68 17.02 17.22 -10.50
CA SER A 68 17.97 16.14 -10.29
C SER A 68 17.26 14.79 -10.18
N THR A 69 18.00 13.70 -10.38
CA THR A 69 17.48 12.33 -10.19
C THR A 69 18.45 11.51 -9.36
N ALA A 70 18.04 11.19 -8.14
CA ALA A 70 18.71 10.18 -7.32
C ALA A 70 18.52 8.80 -7.95
N ARG A 71 19.60 8.03 -8.12
CA ARG A 71 19.54 6.69 -8.72
C ARG A 71 20.24 5.67 -7.85
N ALA A 72 19.66 4.49 -7.73
CA ALA A 72 20.31 3.35 -7.09
C ALA A 72 19.77 2.04 -7.66
N GLY A 73 20.54 0.97 -7.51
CA GLY A 73 20.04 -0.40 -7.62
C GLY A 73 19.22 -0.74 -6.38
N ASN A 74 19.61 -1.80 -5.66
CA ASN A 74 18.95 -2.09 -4.39
C ASN A 74 19.36 -1.06 -3.33
N THR A 75 18.38 -0.50 -2.62
CA THR A 75 18.62 0.48 -1.57
C THR A 75 18.23 -0.11 -0.23
N TYR A 76 19.11 -0.05 0.76
CA TYR A 76 18.86 -0.54 2.10
C TYR A 76 18.89 0.64 3.07
N ILE A 77 17.76 0.88 3.72
CA ILE A 77 17.57 1.98 4.67
C ILE A 77 17.34 1.33 6.03
N GLY A 78 18.32 1.46 6.93
CA GLY A 78 18.36 0.70 8.18
C GLY A 78 18.47 -0.81 7.94
N TYR A 79 19.64 -1.27 7.51
CA TYR A 79 19.93 -2.69 7.32
C TYR A 79 20.25 -3.36 8.66
N ASN A 80 21.26 -2.89 9.41
CA ASN A 80 21.60 -3.33 10.76
C ASN A 80 21.31 -2.28 11.85
N ALA A 81 21.27 -1.01 11.48
CA ALA A 81 21.05 0.14 12.34
C ALA A 81 19.85 0.94 11.80
N SER A 82 19.79 2.24 12.10
CA SER A 82 18.79 3.12 11.52
C SER A 82 19.31 3.78 10.24
N GLY A 83 18.38 4.24 9.42
CA GLY A 83 18.68 5.13 8.30
C GLY A 83 17.42 5.84 7.83
N ALA A 84 17.58 6.99 7.19
CA ALA A 84 16.48 7.77 6.69
C ALA A 84 16.75 8.38 5.31
N VAL A 85 15.69 8.56 4.54
CA VAL A 85 15.66 9.40 3.35
C VAL A 85 14.56 10.44 3.50
N VAL A 86 14.88 11.70 3.21
CA VAL A 86 13.91 12.78 3.06
C VAL A 86 13.93 13.21 1.60
N HIS A 87 12.76 13.22 0.97
CA HIS A 87 12.53 13.52 -0.43
C HIS A 87 11.45 14.59 -0.53
N ASP A 88 11.85 15.84 -0.76
CA ASP A 88 10.94 16.99 -0.83
C ASP A 88 10.77 17.53 -2.27
N GLU A 89 11.76 17.35 -3.13
CA GLU A 89 11.75 17.76 -4.53
C GLU A 89 12.60 16.81 -5.41
N GLY A 90 12.59 17.03 -6.73
CA GLY A 90 13.36 16.22 -7.67
C GLY A 90 12.79 14.81 -7.87
N ALA A 91 13.57 13.94 -8.52
CA ALA A 91 13.15 12.57 -8.82
C ALA A 91 14.05 11.54 -8.13
N ALA A 92 13.50 10.35 -7.86
CA ALA A 92 14.24 9.19 -7.42
C ALA A 92 13.87 7.99 -8.31
N SER A 93 14.87 7.30 -8.86
CA SER A 93 14.72 6.07 -9.64
C SER A 93 15.51 4.96 -8.95
N LEU A 94 14.81 4.18 -8.15
CA LEU A 94 15.39 3.17 -7.26
C LEU A 94 15.01 1.76 -7.73
N GLY A 95 15.87 0.78 -7.46
CA GLY A 95 15.54 -0.63 -7.62
C GLY A 95 14.62 -1.12 -6.49
N HIS A 96 14.96 -2.26 -5.91
CA HIS A 96 14.26 -2.74 -4.72
C HIS A 96 14.78 -1.97 -3.50
N THR A 97 13.89 -1.31 -2.78
CA THR A 97 14.22 -0.53 -1.57
C THR A 97 13.70 -1.24 -0.35
N PHE A 98 14.58 -1.48 0.61
CA PHE A 98 14.33 -2.30 1.78
C PHE A 98 14.50 -1.50 3.06
N PHE A 99 13.57 -1.65 3.99
CA PHE A 99 13.53 -0.90 5.25
C PHE A 99 13.57 -1.83 6.47
N GLY A 100 14.47 -1.59 7.43
CA GLY A 100 14.51 -2.32 8.70
C GLY A 100 14.71 -3.82 8.54
N GLN A 101 15.86 -4.24 8.01
CA GLN A 101 15.96 -5.55 7.34
C GLN A 101 16.59 -6.68 8.15
N LYS A 102 17.77 -6.50 8.71
CA LYS A 102 18.61 -7.63 9.18
C LYS A 102 18.42 -7.99 10.64
N VAL A 103 18.12 -7.03 11.51
CA VAL A 103 17.97 -7.26 12.95
C VAL A 103 16.70 -6.58 13.49
N ALA A 104 16.20 -7.04 14.63
CA ALA A 104 14.97 -6.54 15.24
C ALA A 104 15.01 -5.04 15.61
N THR A 105 16.21 -4.51 15.84
CA THR A 105 16.43 -3.09 16.15
C THR A 105 16.70 -2.23 14.92
N ALA A 106 16.78 -2.81 13.72
CA ALA A 106 17.01 -2.04 12.51
C ALA A 106 15.74 -1.27 12.14
N SER A 107 15.90 0.00 11.74
CA SER A 107 14.77 0.85 11.37
C SER A 107 15.07 1.69 10.14
N GLY A 108 14.24 1.58 9.10
CA GLY A 108 14.34 2.41 7.91
C GLY A 108 13.15 3.33 7.76
N SER A 109 13.39 4.60 7.40
CA SER A 109 12.33 5.56 7.07
C SER A 109 12.54 6.25 5.73
N TYR A 110 11.46 6.46 4.98
CA TYR A 110 11.43 7.34 3.81
C TYR A 110 10.30 8.35 3.96
N GLU A 111 10.59 9.63 3.74
CA GLU A 111 9.59 10.69 3.66
C GLU A 111 9.54 11.26 2.24
N LEU A 112 8.41 11.07 1.54
CA LEU A 112 8.11 11.65 0.24
C LEU A 112 7.07 12.76 0.45
N SER A 113 7.52 14.01 0.44
CA SER A 113 6.67 15.20 0.61
C SER A 113 6.47 15.98 -0.69
N GLY A 114 7.30 15.73 -1.70
CA GLY A 114 7.17 16.24 -3.06
C GLY A 114 8.10 15.51 -4.03
N GLY A 115 8.03 15.85 -5.32
CA GLY A 115 8.79 15.15 -6.36
C GLY A 115 8.17 13.83 -6.84
N GLU A 116 8.99 13.00 -7.49
CA GLU A 116 8.59 11.73 -8.11
C GLU A 116 9.50 10.59 -7.64
N LEU A 117 8.91 9.52 -7.09
CA LEU A 117 9.59 8.28 -6.79
C LEU A 117 9.13 7.18 -7.76
N VAL A 118 10.07 6.66 -8.55
CA VAL A 118 9.90 5.43 -9.32
C VAL A 118 10.73 4.33 -8.65
N ALA A 119 10.08 3.24 -8.25
CA ALA A 119 10.76 2.12 -7.61
C ALA A 119 10.30 0.77 -8.14
N VAL A 120 11.21 -0.21 -8.21
CA VAL A 120 10.80 -1.59 -8.49
C VAL A 120 10.04 -2.17 -7.30
N GLY A 121 10.45 -1.86 -6.07
CA GLY A 121 9.64 -2.25 -4.93
C GLY A 121 10.06 -1.60 -3.63
N LEU A 122 9.11 -1.48 -2.72
CA LEU A 122 9.29 -1.04 -1.35
C LEU A 122 8.97 -2.22 -0.43
N TYR A 123 9.96 -2.66 0.35
CA TYR A 123 9.89 -3.80 1.24
C TYR A 123 10.07 -3.32 2.69
N LEU A 124 8.95 -3.07 3.36
CA LEU A 124 8.93 -2.44 4.67
C LEU A 124 8.83 -3.49 5.78
N GLY A 125 9.82 -3.45 6.67
CA GLY A 125 9.82 -4.22 7.91
C GLY A 125 10.26 -5.67 7.72
N GLY A 126 11.54 -5.86 7.35
CA GLY A 126 12.20 -7.17 7.25
C GLY A 126 12.18 -7.96 8.55
N ARG A 127 13.24 -7.81 9.33
CA ARG A 127 13.30 -8.30 10.73
C ARG A 127 13.07 -7.19 11.75
N GLY A 128 13.12 -5.93 11.33
CA GLY A 128 12.87 -4.74 12.13
C GLY A 128 11.73 -3.90 11.55
N THR A 129 11.83 -2.58 11.71
CA THR A 129 10.75 -1.64 11.36
C THR A 129 11.02 -0.89 10.06
N GLY A 130 10.04 -0.86 9.16
CA GLY A 130 10.05 -0.01 7.97
C GLY A 130 8.91 1.01 7.99
N GLN A 131 9.22 2.26 7.67
CA GLN A 131 8.23 3.33 7.59
C GLN A 131 8.35 4.11 6.27
N PHE A 132 7.21 4.38 5.65
CA PHE A 132 7.11 5.28 4.51
C PHE A 132 6.04 6.33 4.79
N ILE A 133 6.40 7.60 4.71
CA ILE A 133 5.51 8.74 4.86
C ILE A 133 5.38 9.39 3.49
N HIS A 134 4.16 9.47 2.96
CA HIS A 134 3.87 10.01 1.64
C HIS A 134 2.81 11.11 1.77
N SER A 135 3.25 12.37 1.85
CA SER A 135 2.38 13.54 2.10
C SER A 135 2.17 14.42 0.87
N GLY A 136 3.00 14.25 -0.17
CA GLY A 136 2.87 14.91 -1.46
C GLY A 136 3.75 14.23 -2.52
N GLY A 137 3.68 14.69 -3.77
CA GLY A 137 4.39 14.05 -4.88
C GLY A 137 3.68 12.80 -5.43
N THR A 138 4.40 12.04 -6.26
CA THR A 138 3.92 10.82 -6.91
C THR A 138 4.85 9.65 -6.63
N GLY A 139 4.28 8.50 -6.27
CA GLY A 139 4.98 7.22 -6.18
C GLY A 139 4.46 6.26 -7.25
N ASP A 140 5.33 5.86 -8.18
CA ASP A 140 5.08 4.78 -9.14
C ASP A 140 5.95 3.58 -8.74
N ILE A 141 5.34 2.64 -8.03
CA ILE A 141 6.05 1.54 -7.37
C ILE A 141 5.41 0.22 -7.75
N VAL A 142 6.16 -0.67 -8.42
CA VAL A 142 5.60 -1.96 -8.85
C VAL A 142 5.13 -2.81 -7.65
N PHE A 143 5.97 -2.99 -6.63
CA PHE A 143 5.64 -3.77 -5.42
C PHE A 143 5.69 -2.93 -4.15
N VAL A 144 4.60 -2.84 -3.39
CA VAL A 144 4.58 -2.20 -2.07
C VAL A 144 4.20 -3.23 -1.01
N TYR A 145 5.19 -3.73 -0.26
CA TYR A 145 5.00 -4.80 0.72
C TYR A 145 5.30 -4.33 2.13
N LEU A 146 4.26 -4.33 2.98
CA LEU A 146 4.35 -3.98 4.39
C LEU A 146 4.32 -5.23 5.26
N GLY A 147 5.20 -5.31 6.25
CA GLY A 147 5.42 -6.54 7.01
C GLY A 147 6.05 -7.60 6.12
N TRP A 148 7.08 -7.22 5.37
CA TRP A 148 7.80 -8.15 4.49
C TRP A 148 8.81 -8.96 5.30
N ASN A 149 8.77 -10.28 5.23
CA ASN A 149 9.75 -11.15 5.88
C ASN A 149 10.44 -12.04 4.85
N GLU A 150 11.76 -11.92 4.70
CA GLU A 150 12.50 -12.78 3.79
C GLU A 150 12.56 -14.23 4.32
N GLY A 151 11.79 -15.11 3.69
CA GLY A 151 12.00 -16.56 3.78
C GLY A 151 11.51 -17.23 5.07
N GLN A 152 10.69 -16.57 5.90
CA GLN A 152 10.07 -17.21 7.06
C GLN A 152 8.54 -17.05 7.03
N ILE A 153 7.83 -18.19 6.96
CA ILE A 153 6.35 -18.30 6.92
C ILE A 153 5.76 -18.30 8.36
N GLN A 154 6.45 -17.69 9.32
CA GLN A 154 5.99 -17.61 10.70
C GLN A 154 5.97 -16.14 11.14
N PRO A 155 4.92 -15.67 11.84
CA PRO A 155 4.86 -14.30 12.30
C PRO A 155 6.04 -14.01 13.22
N LEU A 156 6.96 -13.17 12.75
CA LEU A 156 8.00 -12.59 13.58
C LEU A 156 7.41 -11.33 14.20
N THR A 157 7.33 -11.27 15.51
CA THR A 157 6.82 -10.12 16.29
C THR A 157 7.63 -8.83 16.13
N ALA A 158 8.65 -8.80 15.26
CA ALA A 158 9.49 -7.64 14.98
C ALA A 158 9.44 -7.18 13.51
N SER A 159 8.78 -7.92 12.60
CA SER A 159 8.61 -7.53 11.19
C SER A 159 7.40 -6.61 11.07
N TYR A 160 7.65 -5.30 11.09
CA TYR A 160 6.58 -4.28 11.04
C TYR A 160 6.84 -3.27 9.92
N GLY A 161 5.91 -3.19 8.97
CA GLY A 161 5.92 -2.19 7.90
C GLY A 161 4.75 -1.23 8.02
N SER A 162 5.00 0.07 7.86
CA SER A 162 3.94 1.09 7.87
C SER A 162 4.05 2.06 6.71
N TYR A 163 2.91 2.39 6.11
CA TYR A 163 2.79 3.38 5.05
C TYR A 163 1.71 4.40 5.42
N ALA A 164 2.05 5.68 5.44
CA ALA A 164 1.12 6.77 5.70
C ALA A 164 0.96 7.63 4.44
N LEU A 165 -0.18 7.52 3.77
CA LEU A 165 -0.55 8.29 2.59
C LEU A 165 -1.49 9.44 3.01
N SER A 166 -1.08 10.68 2.75
CA SER A 166 -1.81 11.87 3.21
C SER A 166 -1.67 13.06 2.25
N GLY A 167 -2.35 14.17 2.58
CA GLY A 167 -2.25 15.40 1.82
C GLY A 167 -2.83 15.27 0.41
N SER A 168 -1.98 15.44 -0.60
CA SER A 168 -2.33 15.29 -2.02
C SER A 168 -1.51 14.21 -2.73
N ALA A 169 -0.84 13.34 -1.96
CA ALA A 169 0.01 12.27 -2.48
C ALA A 169 -0.75 11.30 -3.39
N GLN A 170 -0.06 10.79 -4.41
CA GLN A 170 -0.61 9.84 -5.38
C GLN A 170 0.28 8.59 -5.44
N LEU A 171 -0.31 7.41 -5.23
CA LEU A 171 0.39 6.13 -5.29
C LEU A 171 -0.18 5.27 -6.41
N THR A 172 0.67 4.84 -7.33
CA THR A 172 0.40 3.77 -8.29
C THR A 172 1.23 2.56 -7.90
N ALA A 173 0.59 1.39 -7.87
CA ALA A 173 1.28 0.12 -7.69
C ALA A 173 0.68 -1.00 -8.53
N ASP A 174 1.48 -2.01 -8.87
CA ASP A 174 0.91 -3.23 -9.45
C ASP A 174 0.40 -4.12 -8.31
N ASP A 175 1.19 -4.32 -7.26
CA ASP A 175 0.82 -5.13 -6.10
C ASP A 175 1.13 -4.39 -4.80
N LEU A 176 0.07 -4.01 -4.10
CA LEU A 176 0.11 -3.44 -2.76
C LEU A 176 -0.37 -4.49 -1.76
N SER A 177 0.56 -5.02 -0.95
CA SER A 177 0.26 -6.01 0.09
C SER A 177 0.58 -5.45 1.47
N VAL A 178 -0.46 -5.33 2.29
CA VAL A 178 -0.41 -4.85 3.67
C VAL A 178 -0.44 -6.04 4.61
N GLY A 179 0.65 -6.30 5.32
CA GLY A 179 0.77 -7.48 6.20
C GLY A 179 1.05 -8.75 5.40
N LEU A 180 2.03 -8.71 4.50
CA LEU A 180 2.30 -9.82 3.59
C LEU A 180 2.68 -11.09 4.35
N PHE A 181 3.66 -11.00 5.26
CA PHE A 181 4.10 -12.13 6.12
C PHE A 181 4.25 -11.75 7.60
N GLY A 182 4.48 -10.47 7.90
CA GLY A 182 4.52 -9.88 9.22
C GLY A 182 3.33 -8.95 9.47
N GLU A 183 3.55 -7.91 10.25
CA GLU A 183 2.54 -6.89 10.54
C GLU A 183 2.66 -5.72 9.57
N GLY A 184 1.55 -5.35 8.93
CA GLY A 184 1.49 -4.22 8.01
C GLY A 184 0.36 -3.25 8.36
N LEU A 185 0.67 -1.96 8.35
CA LEU A 185 -0.30 -0.89 8.53
C LEU A 185 -0.24 0.08 7.35
N PHE A 186 -1.36 0.27 6.66
CA PHE A 186 -1.52 1.32 5.67
C PHE A 186 -2.59 2.30 6.14
N THR A 187 -2.25 3.60 6.19
CA THR A 187 -3.19 4.66 6.54
C THR A 187 -3.34 5.62 5.37
N GLN A 188 -4.59 5.89 4.97
CA GLN A 188 -4.93 6.80 3.88
C GLN A 188 -5.88 7.90 4.37
N THR A 189 -5.47 9.15 4.16
CA THR A 189 -6.18 10.35 4.62
C THR A 189 -6.11 11.46 3.57
N GLY A 190 -6.98 12.48 3.65
CA GLY A 190 -6.89 13.66 2.79
C GLY A 190 -7.39 13.42 1.36
N ASN A 191 -6.81 14.13 0.38
CA ASN A 191 -7.21 14.09 -1.03
C ASN A 191 -6.23 13.22 -1.84
N THR A 192 -5.92 12.04 -1.34
CA THR A 192 -4.95 11.12 -1.93
C THR A 192 -5.60 10.19 -2.95
N SER A 193 -4.80 9.58 -3.82
CA SER A 193 -5.25 8.45 -4.62
C SER A 193 -4.30 7.25 -4.53
N VAL A 194 -4.89 6.06 -4.55
CA VAL A 194 -4.20 4.79 -4.75
C VAL A 194 -4.77 4.14 -6.00
N THR A 195 -3.93 3.81 -6.96
CA THR A 195 -4.26 2.92 -8.08
C THR A 195 -3.45 1.63 -7.93
N ALA A 196 -4.14 0.49 -7.91
CA ALA A 196 -3.52 -0.82 -7.76
C ALA A 196 -4.05 -1.84 -8.78
N VAL A 197 -3.23 -2.76 -9.29
CA VAL A 197 -3.80 -3.97 -9.93
C VAL A 197 -4.33 -4.90 -8.84
N GLY A 198 -3.50 -5.20 -7.84
CA GLY A 198 -3.90 -5.96 -6.66
C GLY A 198 -3.67 -5.18 -5.37
N LEU A 199 -4.71 -5.06 -4.54
CA LEU A 199 -4.60 -4.63 -3.15
C LEU A 199 -4.96 -5.79 -2.24
N ARG A 200 -4.01 -6.21 -1.38
CA ARG A 200 -4.17 -7.33 -0.45
C ARG A 200 -3.93 -6.87 0.97
N VAL A 201 -4.81 -7.25 1.89
CA VAL A 201 -4.71 -6.91 3.31
C VAL A 201 -4.72 -8.19 4.12
N GLY A 202 -3.62 -8.46 4.82
CA GLY A 202 -3.41 -9.68 5.60
C GLY A 202 -3.45 -10.98 4.79
N PRO A 203 -2.80 -11.09 3.62
CA PRO A 203 -2.85 -12.32 2.81
C PRO A 203 -2.21 -13.53 3.51
N HIS A 204 -1.13 -13.32 4.29
CA HIS A 204 -0.52 -14.38 5.12
C HIS A 204 -0.12 -13.89 6.52
N GLY A 205 0.27 -12.62 6.66
CA GLY A 205 0.53 -11.96 7.95
C GLY A 205 -0.72 -11.27 8.52
N VAL A 206 -0.50 -10.25 9.36
CA VAL A 206 -1.57 -9.40 9.90
C VAL A 206 -1.54 -8.07 9.17
N GLY A 207 -2.62 -7.76 8.47
CA GLY A 207 -2.72 -6.54 7.67
C GLY A 207 -3.84 -5.65 8.14
N ARG A 208 -3.57 -4.34 8.24
CA ARG A 208 -4.60 -3.35 8.53
C ARG A 208 -4.53 -2.18 7.56
N TYR A 209 -5.65 -1.91 6.89
CA TYR A 209 -5.81 -0.75 6.02
C TYR A 209 -6.85 0.18 6.64
N GLU A 210 -6.49 1.45 6.83
CA GLU A 210 -7.40 2.50 7.32
C GLU A 210 -7.60 3.57 6.26
N LEU A 211 -8.82 3.66 5.72
CA LEU A 211 -9.24 4.68 4.77
C LEU A 211 -10.16 5.70 5.46
N SER A 212 -9.73 6.96 5.49
CA SER A 212 -10.50 8.07 6.04
C SER A 212 -10.56 9.29 5.11
N GLY A 213 -10.09 9.14 3.87
CA GLY A 213 -10.19 10.15 2.81
C GLY A 213 -9.52 9.70 1.51
N GLY A 214 -9.88 10.34 0.40
CA GLY A 214 -9.30 10.06 -0.92
C GLY A 214 -9.98 8.89 -1.64
N THR A 215 -9.30 8.36 -2.66
CA THR A 215 -9.83 7.32 -3.53
C THR A 215 -8.91 6.11 -3.63
N ILE A 216 -9.48 4.92 -3.75
CA ILE A 216 -8.79 3.69 -4.14
C ILE A 216 -9.45 3.16 -5.42
N LEU A 217 -8.65 2.94 -6.45
CA LEU A 217 -9.02 2.16 -7.62
C LEU A 217 -8.13 0.93 -7.67
N ALA A 218 -8.71 -0.24 -7.42
CA ALA A 218 -8.02 -1.52 -7.57
C ALA A 218 -8.75 -2.39 -8.60
N ASP A 219 -8.04 -3.20 -9.39
CA ASP A 219 -8.73 -4.26 -10.14
C ASP A 219 -9.31 -5.27 -9.15
N THR A 220 -8.47 -5.72 -8.22
CA THR A 220 -8.86 -6.65 -7.15
C THR A 220 -8.49 -6.12 -5.76
N LEU A 221 -9.45 -6.18 -4.84
CA LEU A 221 -9.25 -5.92 -3.41
C LEU A 221 -9.52 -7.21 -2.63
N ASN A 222 -8.50 -7.74 -1.96
CA ASN A 222 -8.62 -8.94 -1.13
C ASN A 222 -8.28 -8.62 0.33
N VAL A 223 -9.27 -8.75 1.21
CA VAL A 223 -9.08 -8.75 2.65
C VAL A 223 -8.94 -10.19 3.10
N GLY A 224 -7.70 -10.64 3.31
CA GLY A 224 -7.38 -11.98 3.78
C GLY A 224 -7.92 -12.27 5.17
N ALA A 225 -7.88 -13.52 5.62
CA ALA A 225 -8.50 -13.94 6.88
C ALA A 225 -7.95 -13.23 8.13
N ASN A 226 -6.70 -12.76 8.07
CA ASN A 226 -6.05 -11.95 9.12
C ASN A 226 -5.99 -10.46 8.74
N GLY A 227 -6.77 -10.06 7.74
CA GLY A 227 -6.87 -8.71 7.24
C GLY A 227 -8.02 -7.94 7.86
N THR A 228 -7.79 -6.66 8.11
CA THR A 228 -8.82 -5.72 8.54
C THR A 228 -8.80 -4.49 7.64
N PHE A 229 -9.92 -4.19 6.99
CA PHE A 229 -10.11 -2.99 6.19
C PHE A 229 -11.14 -2.09 6.86
N VAL A 230 -10.74 -0.87 7.22
CA VAL A 230 -11.60 0.11 7.89
C VAL A 230 -11.79 1.31 6.98
N GLN A 231 -13.02 1.52 6.53
CA GLN A 231 -13.41 2.65 5.70
C GLN A 231 -14.40 3.55 6.45
N THR A 232 -13.94 4.75 6.80
CA THR A 232 -14.74 5.77 7.51
C THR A 232 -15.14 6.94 6.60
N SER A 233 -14.44 7.10 5.48
CA SER A 233 -14.74 8.03 4.40
C SER A 233 -14.02 7.58 3.12
N GLY A 234 -14.02 8.41 2.08
CA GLY A 234 -13.39 8.13 0.79
C GLY A 234 -14.16 7.12 -0.06
N ASP A 235 -13.65 6.92 -1.27
CA ASP A 235 -14.26 6.06 -2.29
C ASP A 235 -13.34 4.89 -2.62
N VAL A 236 -13.89 3.67 -2.58
CA VAL A 236 -13.21 2.45 -3.00
C VAL A 236 -13.93 1.90 -4.22
N THR A 237 -13.18 1.64 -5.29
CA THR A 237 -13.64 0.90 -6.46
C THR A 237 -12.74 -0.31 -6.66
N ALA A 238 -13.31 -1.50 -6.49
CA ALA A 238 -12.71 -2.76 -6.96
C ALA A 238 -13.32 -3.10 -8.32
N SER A 239 -12.66 -2.75 -9.43
CA SER A 239 -13.29 -2.79 -10.75
C SER A 239 -13.51 -4.19 -11.33
N ASP A 240 -12.94 -5.23 -10.71
CA ASP A 240 -13.27 -6.63 -11.01
C ASP A 240 -13.86 -7.31 -9.77
N ARG A 241 -13.13 -7.31 -8.65
CA ARG A 241 -13.56 -8.09 -7.49
C ARG A 241 -13.13 -7.58 -6.13
N LEU A 242 -14.05 -7.66 -5.19
CA LEU A 242 -13.83 -7.55 -3.75
C LEU A 242 -13.96 -8.93 -3.10
N ASP A 243 -12.92 -9.36 -2.40
CA ASP A 243 -12.98 -10.52 -1.52
C ASP A 243 -12.80 -10.11 -0.08
N VAL A 244 -13.69 -10.60 0.78
CA VAL A 244 -13.57 -10.39 2.21
C VAL A 244 -13.58 -11.75 2.91
N HIS A 245 -12.39 -12.19 3.28
CA HIS A 245 -12.15 -13.37 4.12
C HIS A 245 -11.92 -12.99 5.58
N GLY A 246 -11.38 -11.79 5.83
CA GLY A 246 -11.22 -11.18 7.15
C GLY A 246 -12.38 -10.27 7.50
N GLU A 247 -12.06 -9.04 7.92
CA GLU A 247 -13.04 -8.04 8.32
C GLU A 247 -13.00 -6.79 7.45
N TYR A 248 -14.15 -6.39 6.93
CA TYR A 248 -14.38 -5.10 6.29
C TYR A 248 -15.39 -4.28 7.09
N SER A 249 -15.05 -3.04 7.45
CA SER A 249 -15.95 -2.10 8.12
C SER A 249 -16.18 -0.86 7.26
N LEU A 250 -17.42 -0.63 6.86
CA LEU A 250 -17.89 0.53 6.11
C LEU A 250 -18.75 1.43 7.01
N SER A 251 -18.34 2.68 7.19
CA SER A 251 -19.02 3.64 8.07
C SER A 251 -18.99 5.06 7.51
N GLY A 252 -19.70 5.98 8.17
CA GLY A 252 -19.73 7.39 7.80
C GLY A 252 -20.37 7.62 6.43
N ALA A 253 -19.73 8.45 5.61
CA ALA A 253 -20.15 8.81 4.24
C ALA A 253 -19.32 8.11 3.16
N ALA A 254 -18.64 7.01 3.52
CA ALA A 254 -17.81 6.22 2.63
C ALA A 254 -18.61 5.54 1.51
N ASN A 255 -17.96 5.30 0.36
CA ASN A 255 -18.53 4.51 -0.72
C ASN A 255 -17.60 3.36 -1.10
N VAL A 256 -18.16 2.17 -1.32
CA VAL A 256 -17.46 1.02 -1.90
C VAL A 256 -18.28 0.47 -3.06
N SER A 257 -17.61 0.24 -4.19
CA SER A 257 -18.21 -0.28 -5.41
C SER A 257 -17.39 -1.45 -5.97
N THR A 258 -18.06 -2.51 -6.40
CA THR A 258 -17.41 -3.68 -7.03
C THR A 258 -18.33 -4.38 -8.02
N ASP A 259 -17.75 -5.02 -9.03
CA ASP A 259 -18.53 -5.86 -9.95
C ASP A 259 -18.92 -7.17 -9.25
N ILE A 260 -17.95 -7.88 -8.68
CA ILE A 260 -18.20 -9.12 -7.94
C ILE A 260 -17.72 -8.95 -6.50
N GLU A 261 -18.51 -9.42 -5.54
CA GLU A 261 -18.08 -9.57 -4.16
C GLU A 261 -18.23 -11.01 -3.69
N THR A 262 -17.18 -11.57 -3.09
CA THR A 262 -17.27 -12.82 -2.34
C THR A 262 -16.92 -12.60 -0.88
N LEU A 263 -17.90 -12.87 -0.01
CA LEU A 263 -17.74 -12.84 1.43
C LEU A 263 -17.59 -14.26 1.96
N THR A 264 -16.49 -14.53 2.66
CA THR A 264 -16.34 -15.71 3.55
C THR A 264 -16.00 -15.32 4.99
N GLY A 265 -15.76 -14.03 5.23
CA GLY A 265 -15.52 -13.44 6.53
C GLY A 265 -16.69 -12.57 6.97
N LEU A 266 -16.36 -11.36 7.42
CA LEU A 266 -17.29 -10.42 8.02
C LEU A 266 -17.26 -9.07 7.32
N PHE A 267 -18.44 -8.63 6.89
CA PHE A 267 -18.66 -7.27 6.40
C PHE A 267 -19.58 -6.53 7.36
N ARG A 268 -19.16 -5.37 7.86
CA ARG A 268 -19.95 -4.48 8.72
C ARG A 268 -20.26 -3.19 7.96
N GLN A 269 -21.54 -2.86 7.88
CA GLN A 269 -22.02 -1.61 7.31
C GLN A 269 -22.79 -0.80 8.34
N GLU A 270 -22.18 0.26 8.84
CA GLU A 270 -22.78 1.21 9.78
C GLU A 270 -23.23 2.50 9.07
N GLY A 271 -22.79 2.72 7.83
CA GLY A 271 -23.08 3.90 7.03
C GLY A 271 -22.68 3.73 5.58
N GLY A 272 -22.63 4.84 4.84
CA GLY A 272 -22.13 4.86 3.47
C GLY A 272 -23.00 4.15 2.44
N LEU A 273 -22.45 4.03 1.24
CA LEU A 273 -23.01 3.27 0.12
C LEU A 273 -22.12 2.06 -0.19
N HIS A 274 -22.71 0.88 -0.18
CA HIS A 274 -22.12 -0.33 -0.71
C HIS A 274 -22.85 -0.68 -2.00
N SER A 275 -22.16 -0.61 -3.15
CA SER A 275 -22.70 -0.97 -4.46
C SER A 275 -22.00 -2.20 -5.00
N VAL A 276 -22.75 -3.25 -5.32
CA VAL A 276 -22.21 -4.51 -5.82
C VAL A 276 -23.09 -5.08 -6.93
N ASP A 277 -22.49 -5.48 -8.05
CA ASP A 277 -23.25 -6.09 -9.14
C ASP A 277 -23.59 -7.56 -8.85
N ASP A 278 -22.68 -8.36 -8.28
CA ASP A 278 -22.94 -9.74 -7.84
C ASP A 278 -22.36 -10.03 -6.44
N LEU A 279 -23.24 -10.19 -5.44
CA LEU A 279 -22.87 -10.44 -4.04
C LEU A 279 -23.04 -11.92 -3.67
N TRP A 280 -21.93 -12.58 -3.30
CA TRP A 280 -21.90 -13.98 -2.88
C TRP A 280 -21.48 -14.14 -1.42
N LEU A 281 -22.44 -14.53 -0.56
CA LEU A 281 -22.18 -14.87 0.84
C LEU A 281 -21.93 -16.37 0.98
N ARG A 282 -20.74 -16.79 1.44
CA ARG A 282 -20.32 -18.19 1.47
C ARG A 282 -19.76 -18.63 2.82
N ASN A 283 -19.75 -19.95 3.05
CA ASN A 283 -19.02 -20.60 4.14
C ASN A 283 -19.34 -20.06 5.56
N GLY A 284 -20.61 -19.74 5.84
CA GLY A 284 -20.99 -19.18 7.15
C GLY A 284 -20.53 -17.73 7.37
N SER A 285 -20.25 -17.00 6.29
CA SER A 285 -20.01 -15.56 6.34
C SER A 285 -21.16 -14.79 6.97
N ARG A 286 -20.86 -13.59 7.46
CA ARG A 286 -21.83 -12.68 8.05
C ARG A 286 -21.73 -11.29 7.43
N TYR A 287 -22.85 -10.77 6.96
CA TYR A 287 -23.01 -9.36 6.60
C TYR A 287 -23.88 -8.68 7.66
N GLU A 288 -23.30 -7.74 8.41
CA GLU A 288 -23.97 -6.96 9.45
C GLU A 288 -24.27 -5.56 8.92
N MET A 289 -25.55 -5.16 8.87
CA MET A 289 -25.95 -3.83 8.42
C MET A 289 -26.75 -3.11 9.50
N THR A 290 -26.18 -2.05 10.08
CA THR A 290 -26.83 -1.18 11.07
C THR A 290 -27.19 0.19 10.51
N GLY A 291 -26.69 0.54 9.31
CA GLY A 291 -26.99 1.80 8.62
C GLY A 291 -26.52 1.82 7.17
N GLY A 292 -26.71 2.96 6.49
CA GLY A 292 -26.28 3.14 5.10
C GLY A 292 -27.23 2.54 4.05
N THR A 293 -26.69 2.34 2.84
CA THR A 293 -27.41 1.74 1.71
C THR A 293 -26.59 0.60 1.12
N LEU A 294 -27.21 -0.56 0.94
CA LEU A 294 -26.68 -1.67 0.15
C LEU A 294 -27.45 -1.72 -1.18
N ALA A 295 -26.75 -1.49 -2.28
CA ALA A 295 -27.28 -1.52 -3.64
C ALA A 295 -26.73 -2.75 -4.36
N ILE A 296 -27.63 -3.64 -4.78
CA ILE A 296 -27.28 -4.94 -5.36
C ILE A 296 -27.85 -5.03 -6.77
N GLY A 297 -26.97 -5.31 -7.74
CA GLY A 297 -27.34 -5.65 -9.11
C GLY A 297 -28.00 -7.02 -9.22
N THR A 298 -27.35 -8.04 -8.66
CA THR A 298 -27.76 -9.44 -8.55
C THR A 298 -27.15 -10.04 -7.27
N SER A 299 -27.79 -11.03 -6.64
CA SER A 299 -27.18 -11.70 -5.47
C SER A 299 -27.44 -13.19 -5.46
N GLY A 300 -26.51 -13.94 -4.85
CA GLY A 300 -26.65 -15.34 -4.54
C GLY A 300 -26.23 -15.61 -3.09
N VAL A 301 -27.17 -16.01 -2.24
CA VAL A 301 -26.90 -16.33 -0.84
C VAL A 301 -26.80 -17.84 -0.68
N GLY A 302 -25.63 -18.33 -0.23
CA GLY A 302 -25.45 -19.70 0.23
C GLY A 302 -25.87 -19.86 1.71
N GLN A 303 -25.41 -20.91 2.40
CA GLN A 303 -25.57 -21.03 3.86
C GLN A 303 -24.76 -19.95 4.61
N SER A 304 -25.30 -18.73 4.69
CA SER A 304 -24.67 -17.53 5.26
C SER A 304 -25.74 -16.61 5.86
N GLU A 305 -25.31 -15.66 6.68
CA GLU A 305 -26.22 -14.76 7.41
C GLU A 305 -26.18 -13.33 6.86
N LEU A 306 -27.35 -12.80 6.52
CA LEU A 306 -27.59 -11.38 6.26
C LEU A 306 -28.37 -10.81 7.45
N ASP A 307 -27.71 -10.02 8.28
CA ASP A 307 -28.25 -9.51 9.54
C ASP A 307 -28.38 -7.99 9.52
N PHE A 308 -29.59 -7.49 9.81
CA PHE A 308 -29.89 -6.06 9.88
C PHE A 308 -29.92 -5.51 11.32
N ASP A 309 -29.61 -6.36 12.33
CA ASP A 309 -29.55 -6.03 13.76
C ASP A 309 -30.77 -5.25 14.30
N GLY A 310 -31.94 -5.47 13.68
CA GLY A 310 -33.18 -4.76 14.00
C GLY A 310 -33.18 -3.25 13.70
N GLN A 311 -32.19 -2.72 12.97
CA GLN A 311 -32.07 -1.31 12.62
C GLN A 311 -32.68 -0.99 11.24
N ALA A 312 -32.93 0.30 11.00
CA ALA A 312 -33.41 0.77 9.70
C ALA A 312 -32.27 0.74 8.67
N ALA A 313 -32.32 -0.23 7.75
CA ALA A 313 -31.39 -0.40 6.65
C ALA A 313 -32.12 -0.29 5.30
N THR A 314 -31.42 0.24 4.28
CA THR A 314 -31.97 0.30 2.92
C THR A 314 -31.24 -0.69 2.02
N VAL A 315 -31.97 -1.68 1.52
CA VAL A 315 -31.53 -2.57 0.44
C VAL A 315 -32.22 -2.12 -0.84
N THR A 316 -31.41 -1.80 -1.86
CA THR A 316 -31.90 -1.46 -3.20
C THR A 316 -31.51 -2.56 -4.17
N LEU A 317 -32.50 -3.05 -4.92
CA LEU A 317 -32.33 -4.10 -5.93
C LEU A 317 -32.43 -3.47 -7.32
N ALA A 318 -31.49 -3.77 -8.21
CA ALA A 318 -31.59 -3.38 -9.62
C ALA A 318 -32.77 -4.10 -10.32
N ASP A 319 -33.18 -3.60 -11.49
CA ASP A 319 -34.22 -4.24 -12.29
C ASP A 319 -33.80 -5.68 -12.65
N ARG A 320 -34.55 -6.66 -12.14
CA ARG A 320 -34.31 -8.13 -12.23
C ARG A 320 -33.30 -8.72 -11.23
N ALA A 321 -32.81 -7.95 -10.26
CA ALA A 321 -32.09 -8.52 -9.14
C ALA A 321 -33.01 -9.45 -8.34
N PHE A 322 -32.44 -10.51 -7.77
CA PHE A 322 -33.09 -11.34 -6.77
C PHE A 322 -32.21 -11.38 -5.52
N LEU A 323 -32.87 -11.36 -4.36
CA LEU A 323 -32.26 -11.61 -3.06
C LEU A 323 -32.83 -12.93 -2.55
N ASP A 324 -32.00 -13.97 -2.55
CA ASP A 324 -32.36 -15.27 -1.99
C ASP A 324 -32.04 -15.24 -0.49
N LEU A 325 -33.04 -15.43 0.36
CA LEU A 325 -32.86 -15.50 1.82
C LEU A 325 -33.31 -16.90 2.23
N SER A 326 -32.39 -17.87 2.12
CA SER A 326 -32.68 -19.29 2.42
C SER A 326 -32.54 -19.61 3.90
#